data_AF-A0A1Y4QFZ2-F1
#
_entry.id   AF-A0A1Y4QFZ2-F1
#
_cell.length_a   1.000
_cell.length_b   1.000
_cell.length_c   1.000
_cell.angle_alpha   90.00
_cell.angle_beta   90.00
_cell.angle_gamma   90.00
#
_symmetry.space_group_name_H-M   'P 1'
#
loop_
_entity.id
_entity.type
_entity.pdbx_description
1 polymer ?
#
loop_
_entity_poly.entity_id
_entity_poly.type
_entity_poly.pdbx_seq_one_letter_code
_entity_poly.pdbx_strand_id
1 'polypeptide(L)'
;MIRIEILIPFIDHEHTYQSAKVRLETIKKIISTSGFYEIKKIQIHEINSIDLKTIVKVKISNTSEPYVYELLDVANKVFNTNEKIFFYYYTLRGFSSTELQNGINEENVIINNVSRIKDSILKKLKYSIQNIIIYKNEIIYQEDNYD
;
A
#
# COMPACT_ATOMS: atom_id res chain seq x y z
N MET A 1 -4.65 9.20 17.98
CA MET A 1 -4.88 9.12 16.52
C MET A 1 -5.02 10.55 15.99
N ILE A 2 -3.99 11.13 15.39
CA ILE A 2 -4.11 12.46 14.77
C ILE A 2 -5.00 12.27 13.53
N ARG A 3 -6.21 12.86 13.58
CA ARG A 3 -7.18 12.79 12.50
C ARG A 3 -6.59 13.50 11.28
N ILE A 4 -6.59 12.81 10.15
CA ILE A 4 -6.13 13.34 8.86
C ILE A 4 -6.84 14.67 8.53
N GLU A 5 -8.07 14.85 9.01
CA GLU A 5 -8.87 16.10 8.98
C GLU A 5 -8.16 17.34 9.55
N ILE A 6 -7.22 17.16 10.49
CA ILE A 6 -6.47 18.26 11.13
C ILE A 6 -5.48 18.91 10.15
N LEU A 7 -5.12 18.23 9.06
CA LEU A 7 -4.14 18.70 8.09
C LEU A 7 -4.72 19.63 7.02
N ILE A 8 -6.06 19.70 6.88
CA ILE A 8 -6.76 20.48 5.84
C ILE A 8 -6.28 21.94 5.72
N PRO A 9 -6.12 22.72 6.81
CA PRO A 9 -5.68 24.11 6.70
C PRO A 9 -4.29 24.30 6.09
N PHE A 10 -3.43 23.28 6.22
CA PHE A 10 -2.01 23.31 5.87
C PHE A 10 -1.71 22.77 4.46
N ILE A 11 -2.73 22.45 3.67
CA ILE A 11 -2.56 21.86 2.34
C ILE A 11 -2.85 22.90 1.28
N ASP A 12 -1.96 23.01 0.30
CA ASP A 12 -1.95 24.05 -0.73
C ASP A 12 -3.17 23.93 -1.66
N HIS A 13 -3.66 22.69 -1.82
CA HIS A 13 -4.84 22.36 -2.60
C HIS A 13 -5.72 21.35 -1.85
N GLU A 14 -6.84 21.81 -1.29
CA GLU A 14 -7.86 20.95 -0.64
C GLU A 14 -8.30 19.79 -1.55
N HIS A 15 -8.37 20.04 -2.86
CA HIS A 15 -8.64 19.00 -3.86
C HIS A 15 -7.58 17.88 -3.87
N THR A 16 -6.29 18.22 -3.77
CA THR A 16 -5.19 17.24 -3.72
C THR A 16 -5.29 16.37 -2.47
N TYR A 17 -5.63 16.97 -1.33
CA TYR A 17 -5.88 16.24 -0.10
C TYR A 17 -7.07 15.27 -0.21
N GLN A 18 -8.22 15.74 -0.69
CA GLN A 18 -9.40 14.90 -0.86
C GLN A 18 -9.13 13.77 -1.85
N SER A 19 -8.40 14.03 -2.94
CA SER A 19 -7.96 13.00 -3.89
C SER A 19 -7.07 11.94 -3.21
N ALA A 20 -6.07 12.37 -2.43
CA ALA A 20 -5.20 11.45 -1.67
C ALA A 20 -5.98 10.63 -0.64
N LYS A 21 -6.96 11.24 0.03
CA LYS A 21 -7.85 10.55 0.99
C LYS A 21 -8.67 9.45 0.30
N VAL A 22 -9.33 9.78 -0.82
CA VAL A 22 -10.13 8.80 -1.59
C VAL A 22 -9.25 7.67 -2.13
N ARG A 23 -8.05 7.99 -2.64
CA ARG A 23 -7.04 6.99 -3.07
C ARG A 23 -6.69 6.03 -1.93
N LEU A 24 -6.32 6.57 -0.77
CA LEU A 24 -5.91 5.78 0.39
C LEU A 24 -7.03 4.87 0.89
N GLU A 25 -8.26 5.38 1.00
CA GLU A 25 -9.40 4.56 1.45
C GLU A 25 -9.76 3.47 0.43
N THR A 26 -9.65 3.77 -0.87
CA THR A 26 -9.84 2.77 -1.94
C THR A 26 -8.79 1.66 -1.87
N ILE A 27 -7.51 2.02 -1.72
CA ILE A 27 -6.41 1.06 -1.59
C ILE A 27 -6.54 0.22 -0.32
N LYS A 28 -6.90 0.82 0.82
CA LYS A 28 -7.18 0.08 2.07
C LYS A 28 -8.31 -0.93 1.88
N LYS A 29 -9.36 -0.54 1.17
CA LYS A 29 -10.46 -1.45 0.84
C LYS A 29 -9.95 -2.62 0.00
N ILE A 30 -9.19 -2.36 -1.07
CA ILE A 30 -8.56 -3.40 -1.92
C ILE A 30 -7.72 -4.38 -1.07
N ILE A 31 -6.91 -3.88 -0.13
CA ILE A 31 -6.10 -4.74 0.75
C ILE A 31 -6.96 -5.58 1.71
N SER A 32 -8.16 -5.10 2.02
CA SER A 32 -9.10 -5.73 2.96
C SER A 32 -10.13 -6.62 2.26
N THR A 33 -10.29 -6.51 0.94
CA THR A 33 -11.25 -7.27 0.13
C THR A 33 -10.52 -7.97 -1.02
N SER A 34 -10.44 -9.30 -0.99
CA SER A 34 -9.84 -10.09 -2.07
C SER A 34 -10.81 -10.31 -3.24
N GLY A 35 -10.28 -10.76 -4.39
CA GLY A 35 -11.08 -11.53 -5.35
C GLY A 35 -11.33 -10.98 -6.76
N PHE A 36 -10.68 -9.89 -7.20
CA PHE A 36 -10.91 -9.33 -8.55
C PHE A 36 -9.78 -9.53 -9.56
N TYR A 37 -8.76 -10.32 -9.22
CA TYR A 37 -7.53 -10.43 -10.01
C TYR A 37 -7.28 -11.86 -10.47
N GLU A 38 -6.86 -12.04 -11.72
CA GLU A 38 -6.13 -13.24 -12.11
C GLU A 38 -4.67 -13.03 -11.74
N ILE A 39 -4.15 -13.91 -10.89
CA ILE A 39 -2.77 -13.82 -10.41
C ILE A 39 -2.00 -15.01 -10.92
N LYS A 40 -0.86 -14.74 -11.57
CA LYS A 40 0.09 -15.79 -11.94
C LYS A 40 0.62 -16.45 -10.67
N LYS A 41 0.63 -17.78 -10.69
CA LYS A 41 1.38 -18.53 -9.69
C LYS A 41 2.87 -18.35 -9.98
N ILE A 42 3.63 -18.00 -8.95
CA ILE A 42 5.08 -17.88 -8.98
C ILE A 42 5.65 -18.61 -7.77
N GLN A 43 6.91 -19.00 -7.82
CA GLN A 43 7.57 -19.64 -6.69
C GLN A 43 7.96 -18.59 -5.64
N ILE A 44 7.88 -18.91 -4.34
CA ILE A 44 8.16 -17.97 -3.24
C ILE A 44 9.49 -17.22 -3.40
N HIS A 45 10.53 -17.93 -3.83
CA HIS A 45 11.88 -17.38 -3.95
C HIS A 45 12.00 -16.34 -5.08
N GLU A 46 11.07 -16.33 -6.03
CA GLU A 46 11.05 -15.39 -7.16
C GLU A 46 10.39 -14.05 -6.80
N ILE A 47 9.64 -13.99 -5.69
CA ILE A 47 8.87 -12.80 -5.28
C ILE A 47 9.75 -11.55 -5.12
N ASN A 48 11.01 -11.71 -4.72
CA ASN A 48 11.93 -10.58 -4.55
C ASN A 48 12.42 -10.00 -5.89
N SER A 49 12.55 -10.85 -6.91
CA SER A 49 13.09 -10.49 -8.22
C SER A 49 12.02 -10.10 -9.24
N ILE A 50 10.75 -10.45 -8.98
CA ILE A 50 9.64 -10.19 -9.89
C ILE A 50 8.99 -8.84 -9.58
N ASP A 51 8.67 -8.09 -10.62
CA ASP A 51 7.79 -6.93 -10.53
C ASP A 51 6.35 -7.41 -10.26
N LEU A 52 5.77 -7.01 -9.11
CA LEU A 52 4.42 -7.38 -8.70
C LEU A 52 3.32 -6.96 -9.69
N LYS A 53 3.57 -6.00 -10.60
CA LYS A 53 2.64 -5.68 -11.69
C LYS A 53 2.54 -6.80 -12.72
N THR A 54 3.60 -7.61 -12.87
CA THR A 54 3.67 -8.67 -13.88
C THR A 54 2.94 -9.95 -13.46
N ILE A 55 2.66 -10.10 -12.16
CA ILE A 55 1.92 -11.23 -11.60
C ILE A 55 0.41 -11.00 -11.59
N VAL A 56 -0.05 -9.75 -11.65
CA VAL A 56 -1.48 -9.40 -11.66
C VAL A 56 -1.92 -9.14 -13.09
N LYS A 57 -2.89 -9.90 -13.59
CA LYS A 57 -3.63 -9.58 -14.79
C LYS A 57 -5.05 -9.19 -14.39
N VAL A 58 -5.37 -7.91 -14.54
CA VAL A 58 -6.74 -7.43 -14.33
C VAL A 58 -7.54 -7.77 -15.59
N LYS A 59 -8.44 -8.77 -15.50
CA LYS A 59 -9.20 -9.28 -16.65
C LYS A 59 -10.47 -8.47 -16.97
N ILE A 60 -10.94 -7.66 -16.03
CA ILE A 60 -12.16 -6.84 -16.16
C ILE A 60 -11.74 -5.39 -15.92
N SER A 61 -12.04 -4.48 -16.85
CA SER A 61 -11.91 -3.03 -16.62
C SER A 61 -12.85 -2.63 -15.49
N ASN A 62 -12.32 -2.70 -14.28
CA ASN A 62 -12.96 -2.25 -13.06
C ASN A 62 -12.46 -0.84 -12.79
N THR A 63 -13.33 0.03 -12.28
CA THR A 63 -12.98 1.36 -11.78
C THR A 63 -11.83 1.34 -10.76
N SER A 64 -11.55 0.18 -10.16
CA SER A 64 -10.47 -0.03 -9.21
C SER A 64 -9.09 -0.29 -9.86
N GLU A 65 -9.01 -0.58 -11.16
CA GLU A 65 -7.77 -1.00 -11.85
C GLU A 65 -6.59 -0.02 -11.67
N PRO A 66 -6.75 1.31 -11.84
CA PRO A 66 -5.65 2.25 -11.62
C PRO A 66 -5.07 2.17 -10.19
N TYR A 67 -5.93 2.03 -9.18
CA TYR A 67 -5.52 1.95 -7.77
C TYR A 67 -4.80 0.64 -7.45
N VAL A 68 -5.05 -0.42 -8.21
CA VAL A 68 -4.35 -1.70 -8.09
C VAL A 68 -2.94 -1.57 -8.60
N TYR A 69 -2.76 -0.98 -9.79
CA TYR A 69 -1.41 -0.74 -10.31
C TYR A 69 -0.62 0.24 -9.44
N GLU A 70 -1.28 1.24 -8.85
CA GLU A 70 -0.66 2.14 -7.86
C GLU A 70 -0.23 1.37 -6.60
N LEU A 71 -1.09 0.52 -6.05
CA LEU A 71 -0.75 -0.35 -4.93
C LEU A 71 0.44 -1.27 -5.25
N LEU A 72 0.46 -1.90 -6.42
CA LEU A 72 1.55 -2.77 -6.85
C LEU A 72 2.86 -1.99 -7.07
N ASP A 73 2.78 -0.76 -7.58
CA ASP A 73 3.93 0.13 -7.73
C ASP A 73 4.57 0.47 -6.38
N VAL A 74 3.73 0.86 -5.40
CA VAL A 74 4.19 1.12 -4.04
C VAL A 74 4.79 -0.15 -3.44
N ALA A 75 4.10 -1.27 -3.53
CA ALA A 75 4.56 -2.55 -2.99
C ALA A 75 5.95 -2.95 -3.54
N ASN A 76 6.19 -2.76 -4.83
CA ASN A 76 7.50 -3.04 -5.42
C ASN A 76 8.62 -2.17 -4.85
N LYS A 77 8.34 -0.88 -4.66
CA LYS A 77 9.33 0.13 -4.26
C LYS A 77 9.65 0.10 -2.77
N VAL A 78 8.65 -0.15 -1.91
CA VAL A 78 8.79 0.10 -0.46
C VAL A 78 8.65 -1.15 0.41
N PHE A 79 8.09 -2.26 -0.10
CA PHE A 79 7.95 -3.48 0.70
C PHE A 79 9.25 -4.29 0.70
N ASN A 80 9.61 -4.79 1.87
CA ASN A 80 10.68 -5.77 2.00
C ASN A 80 10.18 -7.17 1.60
N THR A 81 11.08 -8.14 1.57
CA THR A 81 10.78 -9.53 1.21
C THR A 81 9.59 -10.13 1.96
N ASN A 82 9.58 -10.03 3.29
CA ASN A 82 8.52 -10.63 4.10
C ASN A 82 7.16 -9.95 3.86
N GLU A 83 7.16 -8.64 3.66
CA GLU A 83 5.96 -7.88 3.31
C GLU A 83 5.45 -8.23 1.91
N LYS A 84 6.34 -8.44 0.92
CA LYS A 84 5.95 -8.89 -0.43
C LYS A 84 5.36 -10.30 -0.40
N ILE A 85 5.99 -11.22 0.33
CA ILE A 85 5.49 -12.59 0.53
C ILE A 85 4.10 -12.56 1.18
N PHE A 86 3.95 -11.80 2.27
CA PHE A 86 2.66 -11.64 2.93
C PHE A 86 1.62 -11.03 2.00
N PHE A 87 1.97 -9.96 1.30
CA PHE A 87 1.08 -9.28 0.35
C PHE A 87 0.62 -10.23 -0.76
N TYR A 88 1.52 -11.06 -1.30
CA TYR A 88 1.20 -12.06 -2.30
C TYR A 88 0.16 -13.06 -1.79
N TYR A 89 0.42 -13.74 -0.67
CA TYR A 89 -0.54 -14.76 -0.22
C TYR A 89 -1.81 -14.18 0.40
N TYR A 90 -1.69 -13.16 1.25
CA TYR A 90 -2.84 -12.59 1.95
C TYR A 90 -3.72 -11.76 1.00
N THR A 91 -3.13 -10.76 0.35
CA THR A 91 -3.89 -9.77 -0.42
C THR A 91 -4.22 -10.26 -1.82
N LEU A 92 -3.25 -10.87 -2.52
CA LEU A 92 -3.48 -11.32 -3.89
C LEU A 92 -4.18 -12.70 -3.91
N ARG A 93 -3.61 -13.71 -3.25
CA ARG A 93 -4.12 -15.08 -3.29
C ARG A 93 -5.29 -15.35 -2.34
N GLY A 94 -5.58 -14.46 -1.39
CA GLY A 94 -6.75 -14.53 -0.52
C GLY A 94 -6.63 -15.47 0.68
N PHE A 95 -5.42 -15.85 1.09
CA PHE A 95 -5.20 -16.65 2.30
C PHE A 95 -5.50 -15.84 3.57
N SER A 96 -6.10 -16.48 4.57
CA SER A 96 -6.36 -15.90 5.88
C SER A 96 -5.10 -15.81 6.75
N SER A 97 -5.12 -14.95 7.78
CA SER A 97 -4.03 -14.85 8.74
C SER A 97 -3.71 -16.18 9.40
N THR A 98 -4.74 -16.96 9.75
CA THR A 98 -4.59 -18.28 10.39
C THR A 98 -3.94 -19.29 9.46
N GLU A 99 -4.32 -19.31 8.18
CA GLU A 99 -3.69 -20.16 7.17
C GLU A 99 -2.20 -19.83 7.03
N LEU A 100 -1.83 -18.54 6.98
CA LEU A 100 -0.44 -18.11 6.86
C LEU A 100 0.40 -18.43 8.10
N GLN A 101 -0.19 -18.33 9.30
CA GLN A 101 0.50 -18.67 10.54
C GLN A 101 0.75 -20.17 10.69
N ASN A 102 -0.14 -20.99 10.13
CA ASN A 102 -0.04 -22.44 10.20
C ASN A 102 0.66 -23.06 8.99
N GLY A 103 1.13 -22.25 8.03
CA GLY A 103 1.71 -22.75 6.78
C GLY A 103 0.70 -23.47 5.89
N ILE A 104 -0.60 -23.20 6.04
CA ILE A 104 -1.66 -23.77 5.21
C ILE A 104 -1.74 -22.97 3.92
N ASN A 105 -0.73 -23.13 3.07
CA ASN A 105 -0.64 -22.57 1.73
C ASN A 105 0.15 -23.51 0.82
N GLU A 106 0.11 -23.25 -0.47
CA GLU A 106 0.65 -24.15 -1.51
C GLU A 106 2.14 -24.49 -1.35
N GLU A 107 2.91 -23.66 -0.64
CA GLU A 107 4.35 -23.83 -0.44
C GLU A 107 4.73 -24.04 1.04
N ASN A 108 3.75 -24.27 1.92
CA ASN A 108 3.94 -24.43 3.36
C ASN A 108 4.72 -23.28 4.04
N VAL A 109 4.59 -22.06 3.52
CA VAL A 109 5.31 -20.89 4.03
C VAL A 109 4.66 -20.41 5.32
N ILE A 110 5.42 -20.38 6.40
CA ILE A 110 4.95 -19.87 7.70
C ILE A 110 5.28 -18.38 7.83
N ILE A 111 4.25 -17.56 8.00
CA ILE A 111 4.41 -16.12 8.23
C ILE A 111 4.06 -15.81 9.69
N ASN A 112 5.09 -15.57 10.48
CA ASN A 112 4.93 -15.12 11.86
C ASN A 112 4.63 -13.61 11.90
N ASN A 113 4.00 -13.15 12.98
CA ASN A 113 3.71 -11.72 13.20
C ASN A 113 2.82 -11.07 12.12
N VAL A 114 1.85 -11.80 11.57
CA VAL A 114 0.93 -11.30 10.52
C VAL A 114 0.36 -9.92 10.83
N SER A 115 -0.09 -9.66 12.07
CA SER A 115 -0.60 -8.34 12.46
C SER A 115 0.43 -7.23 12.26
N ARG A 116 1.68 -7.44 12.70
CA ARG A 116 2.75 -6.44 12.58
C ARG A 116 3.13 -6.16 11.14
N ILE A 117 3.15 -7.20 10.29
CA ILE A 117 3.42 -7.06 8.86
C ILE A 117 2.30 -6.25 8.19
N LYS A 118 1.04 -6.56 8.49
CA LYS A 118 -0.12 -5.81 8.00
C LYS A 118 -0.05 -4.34 8.40
N ASP A 119 0.26 -4.05 9.66
CA ASP A 119 0.41 -2.68 10.16
C ASP A 119 1.57 -1.94 9.46
N SER A 120 2.71 -2.62 9.23
CA SER A 120 3.86 -2.07 8.49
C SER A 120 3.47 -1.69 7.05
N ILE A 121 2.78 -2.60 6.34
CA ILE A 121 2.29 -2.36 4.98
C ILE A 121 1.37 -1.14 4.93
N LEU A 122 0.36 -1.09 5.82
CA LEU A 122 -0.58 0.03 5.89
C LEU A 122 0.13 1.36 6.18
N LYS A 123 1.12 1.35 7.07
CA LYS A 123 1.94 2.52 7.38
C LYS A 123 2.72 3.00 6.16
N LYS A 124 3.41 2.09 5.44
CA LYS A 124 4.20 2.42 4.24
C LYS A 124 3.34 2.97 3.10
N LEU A 125 2.15 2.40 2.90
CA LEU A 125 1.20 2.89 1.91
C LEU A 125 0.71 4.29 2.25
N LYS A 126 0.39 4.53 3.53
CA LYS A 126 -0.01 5.86 4.01
C LYS A 126 1.09 6.89 3.70
N TYR A 127 2.34 6.64 4.06
CA TYR A 127 3.43 7.57 3.76
C TYR A 127 3.64 7.80 2.26
N SER A 128 3.59 6.73 1.46
CA SER A 128 3.79 6.83 0.01
C SER A 128 2.73 7.73 -0.65
N ILE A 129 1.48 7.63 -0.20
CA ILE A 129 0.37 8.46 -0.70
C ILE A 129 0.44 9.86 -0.10
N GLN A 130 0.84 10.02 1.17
CA GLN A 130 0.99 11.35 1.77
C GLN A 130 2.06 12.21 1.09
N ASN A 131 3.11 11.61 0.55
CA ASN A 131 4.16 12.33 -0.18
C ASN A 131 3.67 13.01 -1.48
N ILE A 132 2.44 12.74 -1.94
CA ILE A 132 1.83 13.44 -3.09
C ILE A 132 1.04 14.69 -2.67
N ILE A 133 0.84 14.89 -1.36
CA ILE A 133 0.16 16.05 -0.81
C ILE A 133 1.12 17.23 -0.82
N ILE A 134 0.71 18.31 -1.49
CA ILE A 134 1.45 19.58 -1.51
C ILE A 134 1.02 20.39 -0.30
N TYR A 135 1.95 20.64 0.62
CA TYR A 135 1.69 21.46 1.80
C TYR A 135 1.88 22.93 1.45
N LYS A 136 1.06 23.81 2.06
CA LYS A 136 1.37 25.24 2.10
C LYS A 136 2.69 25.34 2.83
N ASN A 137 3.76 25.68 2.13
CA ASN A 137 5.08 25.83 2.74
C ASN A 137 4.93 26.68 4.02
N GLU A 138 5.51 26.22 5.13
CA GLU A 138 5.80 27.11 6.23
C GLU A 138 6.60 28.26 5.64
N ILE A 139 6.08 29.48 5.76
CA ILE A 139 6.84 30.69 5.51
C ILE A 139 8.06 30.58 6.44
N ILE A 140 9.21 30.23 5.87
CA ILE A 140 10.50 30.38 6.54
C ILE A 140 10.58 31.88 6.81
N TYR A 141 10.36 32.29 8.05
CA TYR A 141 10.79 33.61 8.50
C TYR A 141 12.31 33.62 8.37
N GLN A 142 12.81 34.10 7.24
CA GLN A 142 14.08 34.82 7.26
C GLN A 142 13.76 36.13 7.97
N GLU A 143 13.87 36.16 9.29
CA GLU A 143 14.10 37.43 9.96
C GLU A 143 15.46 37.90 9.50
N ASP A 144 15.41 39.00 8.75
CA ASP A 144 16.53 39.74 8.23
C ASP A 144 17.55 40.01 9.35
N ASN A 145 18.80 39.66 9.08
CA ASN A 145 19.94 40.21 9.82
C ASN A 145 19.92 41.74 9.64
N TYR A 146 19.57 42.46 10.71
CA TYR A 146 20.02 43.82 10.94
C TYR A 146 20.59 43.90 12.35
N ASP A 147 21.92 43.79 12.42
CA ASP A 147 22.77 44.54 13.36
C ASP A 147 24.10 44.86 12.64
#